data_AF-A0A2B4RXZ1-F1
#
_entry.id   AF-A0A2B4RXZ1-F1
#
_cell.length_a   1.000
_cell.length_b   1.000
_cell.length_c   1.000
_cell.angle_alpha   90.00
_cell.angle_beta   90.00
_cell.angle_gamma   90.00
#
_symmetry.space_group_name_H-M   'P 1'
#
loop_
_entity.id
_entity.type
_entity.pdbx_description
1 polymer ?
#
loop_
_entity_poly.entity_id
_entity_poly.type
_entity_poly.pdbx_seq_one_letter_code
_entity_poly.pdbx_strand_id
1 'polypeptide(L)'
;MNVHLMSLFAFVFVISRAPKTTSVDIKNDLTPDLSKESRERESLYHVSASHDVPSVKKRSIQSTADRWQKANTSPVCFGAKHSQFGTFSAPSRGLLAAVKLVHLYGYVTCDTRSNRYWSFWGCGERSNERPYVGVVITTSRNHILLPPRRFNRRIGKWSKIPGYNSFSSEIVLKSSRPHSIYKGKGFRVWFGEDLVNYTEGDNAGKVCFDVYILFV
;
A
#
# COMPACT_ATOMS: atom_id res chain seq x y z
N MET A 1 59.87 0.57 -1.02
CA MET A 1 60.52 -0.68 -0.56
C MET A 1 60.23 -0.87 0.91
N ASN A 2 59.22 -1.69 1.23
CA ASN A 2 59.29 -2.60 2.37
C ASN A 2 58.30 -3.73 2.11
N VAL A 3 58.80 -4.94 2.31
CA VAL A 3 58.31 -6.22 1.81
C VAL A 3 57.49 -6.94 2.88
N HIS A 4 56.42 -7.60 2.41
CA HIS A 4 55.78 -8.83 2.90
C HIS A 4 55.59 -9.06 4.41
N LEU A 5 54.32 -9.26 4.81
CA LEU A 5 53.94 -10.58 5.31
C LEU A 5 52.45 -10.86 5.05
N MET A 6 52.20 -11.90 4.26
CA MET A 6 50.90 -12.53 4.10
C MET A 6 50.57 -13.32 5.37
N SER A 7 49.31 -13.33 5.80
CA SER A 7 48.83 -14.40 6.67
C SER A 7 47.38 -14.74 6.38
N LEU A 8 47.13 -16.05 6.47
CA LEU A 8 46.13 -16.85 5.79
C LEU A 8 44.68 -16.55 6.19
N PHE A 9 43.81 -16.63 5.18
CA PHE A 9 42.38 -16.88 5.34
C PHE A 9 42.15 -18.25 5.99
N ALA A 10 41.56 -18.28 7.17
CA ALA A 10 40.93 -19.48 7.73
C ALA A 10 39.42 -19.43 7.42
N PHE A 11 39.00 -20.10 6.35
CA PHE A 11 37.59 -20.43 6.12
C PHE A 11 37.20 -21.56 7.08
N VAL A 12 36.46 -21.23 8.15
CA VAL A 12 35.77 -22.23 8.95
C VAL A 12 34.56 -22.69 8.14
N PHE A 13 34.62 -23.91 7.61
CA PHE A 13 33.46 -24.62 7.07
C PHE A 13 32.48 -24.93 8.20
N VAL A 14 31.39 -24.18 8.28
CA VAL A 14 30.21 -24.59 9.07
C VAL A 14 29.47 -25.65 8.24
N ILE A 15 29.64 -26.92 8.61
CA ILE A 15 28.84 -28.03 8.07
C ILE A 15 27.44 -27.90 8.68
N SER A 16 26.55 -27.16 8.01
CA SER A 16 25.14 -27.10 8.39
C SER A 16 24.47 -28.42 7.98
N ARG A 17 24.16 -29.27 8.97
CA ARG A 17 23.38 -30.50 8.75
C ARG A 17 22.00 -30.12 8.21
N ALA A 18 21.62 -30.68 7.08
CA ALA A 18 20.28 -30.58 6.53
C ALA A 18 19.25 -31.19 7.51
N PRO A 19 18.10 -30.54 7.75
CA PRO A 19 17.01 -31.16 8.50
C PRO A 19 16.41 -32.32 7.71
N LYS A 20 16.31 -33.48 8.35
CA LYS A 20 15.64 -34.68 7.83
C LYS A 20 14.16 -34.37 7.60
N THR A 21 13.71 -34.57 6.37
CA THR A 21 12.30 -34.67 5.99
C THR A 21 11.67 -35.87 6.69
N THR A 22 10.80 -35.62 7.67
CA THR A 22 9.84 -36.61 8.17
C THR A 22 8.59 -36.52 7.30
N SER A 23 8.37 -37.56 6.51
CA SER A 23 7.10 -37.86 5.86
C SER A 23 6.04 -38.14 6.92
N VAL A 24 4.93 -37.40 6.86
CA VAL A 24 3.71 -37.72 7.62
C VAL A 24 2.91 -38.70 6.77
N ASP A 25 2.73 -39.92 7.28
CA ASP A 25 1.84 -40.93 6.70
C ASP A 25 0.39 -40.45 6.85
N ILE A 26 -0.21 -39.99 5.75
CA ILE A 26 -1.66 -39.79 5.65
C ILE A 26 -2.26 -41.16 5.32
N LYS A 27 -2.88 -41.78 6.32
CA LYS A 27 -3.74 -42.94 6.12
C LYS A 27 -4.94 -42.53 5.27
N ASN A 28 -5.05 -43.17 4.10
CA ASN A 28 -6.29 -43.29 3.35
C ASN A 28 -7.30 -44.07 4.19
N ASP A 29 -8.48 -43.51 4.44
CA ASP A 29 -9.72 -44.27 4.39
C ASP A 29 -10.94 -43.35 4.32
N LEU A 30 -12.00 -43.88 3.70
CA LEU A 30 -13.39 -43.40 3.71
C LEU A 30 -13.77 -42.38 2.63
N THR A 31 -14.02 -42.91 1.43
CA THR A 31 -15.06 -42.44 0.50
C THR A 31 -16.45 -42.84 0.99
N PRO A 32 -17.42 -41.91 1.09
CA PRO A 32 -18.84 -42.25 1.02
C PRO A 32 -19.45 -41.87 -0.33
N ASP A 33 -20.13 -42.87 -0.87
CA ASP A 33 -20.93 -43.02 -2.08
C ASP A 33 -21.95 -41.88 -2.33
N LEU A 34 -21.70 -41.08 -3.37
CA LEU A 34 -22.60 -40.07 -3.93
C LEU A 34 -23.59 -40.73 -4.92
N SER A 35 -24.57 -41.49 -4.42
CA SER A 35 -25.63 -42.01 -5.30
C SER A 35 -27.01 -42.21 -4.68
N LYS A 36 -27.24 -41.84 -3.40
CA LYS A 36 -28.52 -42.17 -2.72
C LYS A 36 -29.36 -41.04 -2.12
N GLU A 37 -28.98 -39.77 -2.27
CA GLU A 37 -29.71 -38.67 -1.62
C GLU A 37 -30.49 -37.76 -2.58
N SER A 38 -30.85 -38.25 -3.77
CA SER A 38 -31.59 -37.49 -4.79
C SER A 38 -33.04 -37.93 -5.01
N ARG A 39 -33.60 -38.79 -4.15
CA ARG A 39 -34.93 -39.39 -4.38
C ARG A 39 -35.80 -39.44 -3.13
N GLU A 40 -35.98 -38.31 -2.43
CA GLU A 40 -36.99 -38.20 -1.36
C GLU A 40 -37.48 -36.75 -1.11
N ARG A 41 -37.43 -35.86 -2.12
CA ARG A 41 -37.91 -34.46 -2.02
C ARG A 41 -38.98 -34.07 -3.05
N GLU A 42 -39.81 -35.04 -3.45
CA GLU A 42 -41.04 -34.75 -4.20
C GLU A 42 -42.23 -35.42 -3.52
N SER A 43 -42.73 -34.80 -2.44
CA SER A 43 -44.14 -34.91 -2.02
C SER A 43 -44.34 -33.95 -0.86
N LEU A 44 -45.48 -33.24 -0.87
CA LEU A 44 -45.94 -32.24 0.10
C LEU A 44 -45.34 -30.85 -0.13
N TYR A 45 -46.06 -30.01 -0.88
CA TYR A 45 -46.67 -28.78 -0.35
C TYR A 45 -47.55 -28.18 -1.46
N HIS A 46 -48.84 -28.50 -1.39
CA HIS A 46 -49.91 -27.79 -2.10
C HIS A 46 -50.78 -27.15 -1.03
N VAL A 47 -50.50 -25.89 -0.68
CA VAL A 47 -51.46 -24.98 -0.02
C VAL A 47 -51.19 -23.57 -0.53
N SER A 48 -52.19 -23.01 -1.20
CA SER A 48 -52.28 -21.61 -1.58
C SER A 48 -52.87 -20.77 -0.44
N ALA A 49 -52.22 -19.66 -0.09
CA ALA A 49 -52.86 -18.46 0.45
C ALA A 49 -51.87 -17.27 0.47
N SER A 50 -52.27 -16.22 -0.21
CA SER A 50 -51.75 -14.84 -0.17
C SER A 50 -51.47 -14.33 1.24
N HIS A 51 -50.29 -13.73 1.50
CA HIS A 51 -50.07 -12.57 2.39
C HIS A 51 -48.73 -11.92 1.99
N ASP A 52 -48.76 -10.62 1.70
CA ASP A 52 -47.58 -9.80 1.41
C ASP A 52 -46.58 -9.84 2.58
N VAL A 53 -45.42 -10.46 2.35
CA VAL A 53 -44.27 -10.37 3.26
C VAL A 53 -43.44 -9.16 2.82
N PRO A 54 -43.32 -8.09 3.63
CA PRO A 54 -42.45 -6.98 3.31
C PRO A 54 -41.01 -7.48 3.20
N SER A 55 -40.42 -7.29 2.02
CA SER A 55 -39.02 -7.60 1.76
C SER A 55 -38.15 -6.80 2.74
N VAL A 56 -37.66 -7.47 3.78
CA VAL A 56 -36.61 -6.94 4.64
C VAL A 56 -35.38 -6.78 3.75
N LYS A 57 -35.08 -5.53 3.35
CA LYS A 57 -33.82 -5.19 2.68
C LYS A 57 -32.68 -5.58 3.61
N LYS A 58 -32.06 -6.73 3.33
CA LYS A 58 -30.81 -7.17 3.95
C LYS A 58 -29.78 -6.09 3.68
N ARG A 59 -29.44 -5.27 4.68
CA ARG A 59 -28.31 -4.32 4.56
C ARG A 59 -27.08 -5.16 4.28
N SER A 60 -26.56 -5.10 3.07
CA SER A 60 -25.24 -5.65 2.78
C SER A 60 -24.25 -4.86 3.61
N ILE A 61 -23.50 -5.54 4.47
CA ILE A 61 -22.32 -4.95 5.09
C ILE A 61 -21.32 -4.79 3.96
N GLN A 62 -21.31 -3.60 3.36
CA GLN A 62 -20.43 -3.26 2.25
C GLN A 62 -18.98 -3.44 2.72
N SER A 63 -18.21 -4.25 2.00
CA SER A 63 -16.85 -4.59 2.42
C SER A 63 -16.00 -3.31 2.50
N THR A 64 -14.91 -3.33 3.28
CA THR A 64 -14.00 -2.17 3.32
C THR A 64 -13.38 -1.89 1.95
N ALA A 65 -13.26 -2.89 1.07
CA ALA A 65 -12.86 -2.74 -0.32
C ALA A 65 -13.87 -1.91 -1.13
N ASP A 66 -15.17 -2.15 -0.92
CA ASP A 66 -16.26 -1.45 -1.61
C ASP A 66 -16.40 0.04 -1.20
N ARG A 67 -15.68 0.50 -0.17
CA ARG A 67 -15.71 1.90 0.28
C ARG A 67 -14.63 2.79 -0.32
N TRP A 68 -13.63 2.20 -0.98
CA TRP A 68 -12.56 2.96 -1.63
C TRP A 68 -13.00 3.45 -2.99
N GLN A 69 -12.94 4.77 -3.21
CA GLN A 69 -13.30 5.37 -4.48
C GLN A 69 -12.04 5.78 -5.24
N LYS A 70 -11.86 5.28 -6.46
CA LYS A 70 -10.74 5.66 -7.33
C LYS A 70 -10.86 7.15 -7.69
N ALA A 71 -9.75 7.89 -7.60
CA ALA A 71 -9.70 9.35 -7.71
C ALA A 71 -8.95 9.84 -8.95
N ASN A 72 -8.53 8.93 -9.82
CA ASN A 72 -7.81 9.21 -11.06
C ASN A 72 -8.29 8.28 -12.19
N THR A 73 -8.32 8.81 -13.41
CA THR A 73 -8.59 8.04 -14.64
C THR A 73 -7.30 7.56 -15.29
N SER A 74 -6.33 8.46 -15.43
CA SER A 74 -4.94 8.15 -15.84
C SER A 74 -4.02 8.04 -14.62
N PRO A 75 -2.91 7.29 -14.70
CA PRO A 75 -1.93 7.19 -13.61
C PRO A 75 -1.48 8.57 -13.12
N VAL A 76 -1.45 8.75 -11.80
CA VAL A 76 -0.86 9.94 -11.17
C VAL A 76 0.61 9.67 -10.99
N CYS A 77 1.47 10.62 -11.34
CA CYS A 77 2.91 10.46 -11.20
C CYS A 77 3.54 11.64 -10.46
N PHE A 78 4.55 11.37 -9.64
CA PHE A 78 5.43 12.40 -9.08
C PHE A 78 6.91 12.02 -9.29
N GLY A 79 7.76 13.04 -9.37
CA GLY A 79 9.22 12.94 -9.34
C GLY A 79 9.79 13.36 -7.99
N ALA A 80 11.10 13.13 -7.81
CA ALA A 80 11.77 13.38 -6.53
C ALA A 80 12.44 14.77 -6.42
N LYS A 81 12.32 15.63 -7.43
CA LYS A 81 12.89 16.99 -7.49
C LYS A 81 12.21 17.89 -8.51
N HIS A 82 12.53 19.19 -8.47
CA HIS A 82 12.13 20.19 -9.47
C HIS A 82 10.61 20.44 -9.54
N SER A 83 9.94 20.41 -8.40
CA SER A 83 8.50 20.63 -8.29
C SER A 83 7.64 19.66 -9.12
N GLN A 84 8.07 18.40 -9.22
CA GLN A 84 7.41 17.38 -10.04
C GLN A 84 6.30 16.65 -9.27
N PHE A 85 5.31 17.38 -8.79
CA PHE A 85 4.15 16.80 -8.11
C PHE A 85 3.15 16.14 -9.06
N GLY A 86 2.46 15.12 -8.55
CA GLY A 86 1.27 14.56 -9.19
C GLY A 86 0.00 15.24 -8.69
N THR A 87 -1.08 15.22 -9.48
CA THR A 87 -2.38 15.80 -9.10
C THR A 87 -3.51 14.79 -9.21
N PHE A 88 -4.47 14.87 -8.30
CA PHE A 88 -5.74 14.12 -8.38
C PHE A 88 -6.87 14.95 -7.76
N SER A 89 -8.12 14.55 -7.98
CA SER A 89 -9.29 15.24 -7.45
C SER A 89 -10.25 14.30 -6.73
N ALA A 90 -10.95 14.80 -5.70
CA ALA A 90 -11.94 14.02 -4.98
C ALA A 90 -13.05 13.51 -5.93
N PRO A 91 -13.34 12.20 -6.00
CA PRO A 91 -14.39 11.67 -6.88
C PRO A 91 -15.80 11.98 -6.37
N SER A 92 -15.94 12.24 -5.07
CA SER A 92 -17.22 12.53 -4.40
C SER A 92 -17.02 13.49 -3.23
N ARG A 93 -18.14 13.88 -2.60
CA ARG A 93 -18.18 14.67 -1.36
C ARG A 93 -18.20 13.73 -0.16
N GLY A 94 -17.50 14.09 0.91
CA GLY A 94 -17.56 13.37 2.18
C GLY A 94 -16.47 13.83 3.16
N LEU A 95 -16.31 13.13 4.29
CA LEU A 95 -15.18 13.37 5.20
C LEU A 95 -13.98 12.51 4.78
N LEU A 96 -12.84 13.15 4.49
CA LEU A 96 -11.63 12.46 4.07
C LEU A 96 -11.02 11.64 5.23
N ALA A 97 -11.19 10.32 5.21
CA ALA A 97 -10.67 9.42 6.24
C ALA A 97 -9.25 8.93 5.93
N ALA A 98 -8.98 8.56 4.68
CA ALA A 98 -7.68 8.09 4.25
C ALA A 98 -7.50 8.20 2.73
N VAL A 99 -6.25 8.20 2.29
CA VAL A 99 -5.88 8.04 0.88
C VAL A 99 -5.00 6.81 0.74
N LYS A 100 -5.29 5.98 -0.25
CA LYS A 100 -4.49 4.82 -0.63
C LYS A 100 -3.82 5.06 -1.97
N LEU A 101 -2.51 4.80 -2.04
CA LEU A 101 -1.73 4.86 -3.27
C LEU A 101 -1.32 3.45 -3.65
N VAL A 102 -1.59 3.05 -4.90
CA VAL A 102 -1.27 1.72 -5.41
C VAL A 102 -0.24 1.87 -6.52
N HIS A 103 0.97 1.35 -6.30
CA HIS A 103 2.06 1.42 -7.26
C HIS A 103 1.65 0.76 -8.58
N LEU A 104 1.99 1.40 -9.69
CA LEU A 104 1.85 0.80 -11.02
C LEU A 104 3.23 0.53 -11.62
N TYR A 105 4.07 1.55 -11.69
CA TYR A 105 5.41 1.45 -12.26
C TYR A 105 6.29 2.65 -11.87
N GLY A 106 7.58 2.53 -12.17
CA GLY A 106 8.58 3.55 -11.88
C GLY A 106 9.09 3.50 -10.45
N TYR A 107 10.14 4.28 -10.21
CA TYR A 107 10.89 4.34 -8.97
C TYR A 107 11.38 5.77 -8.74
N VAL A 108 11.58 6.12 -7.49
CA VAL A 108 12.23 7.34 -7.02
C VAL A 108 13.39 6.99 -6.10
N THR A 109 14.35 7.91 -5.98
CA THR A 109 15.44 7.83 -5.01
C THR A 109 15.73 9.20 -4.42
N CYS A 110 16.16 9.22 -3.16
CA CYS A 110 16.72 10.42 -2.52
C CYS A 110 18.24 10.55 -2.70
N ASP A 111 18.88 9.60 -3.38
CA ASP A 111 20.31 9.62 -3.63
C ASP A 111 20.64 8.68 -4.80
N THR A 112 21.14 9.22 -5.90
CA THR A 112 21.46 8.44 -7.11
C THR A 112 22.73 7.61 -7.00
N ARG A 113 23.53 7.76 -5.93
CA ARG A 113 24.84 7.08 -5.80
C ARG A 113 24.73 5.56 -5.63
N SER A 114 23.56 5.04 -5.30
CA SER A 114 23.36 3.59 -5.17
C SER A 114 21.99 3.13 -5.65
N ASN A 115 21.99 2.05 -6.43
CA ASN A 115 20.76 1.40 -6.90
C ASN A 115 19.88 0.89 -5.75
N ARG A 116 20.47 0.62 -4.58
CA ARG A 116 19.73 0.15 -3.39
C ARG A 116 18.82 1.22 -2.78
N TYR A 117 18.99 2.49 -3.16
CA TYR A 117 18.20 3.61 -2.64
C TYR A 117 16.92 3.86 -3.45
N TRP A 118 16.79 3.22 -4.62
CA TRP A 118 15.59 3.32 -5.44
C TRP A 118 14.45 2.52 -4.83
N SER A 119 13.27 3.11 -4.80
CA SER A 119 12.06 2.48 -4.25
C SER A 119 10.79 3.16 -4.80
N PHE A 120 9.61 2.68 -4.42
CA PHE A 120 8.35 3.25 -4.91
C PHE A 120 8.02 4.56 -4.19
N TRP A 121 8.29 4.62 -2.89
CA TRP A 121 7.74 5.67 -2.04
C TRP A 121 8.78 6.38 -1.16
N GLY A 122 10.08 6.10 -1.32
CA GLY A 122 11.09 6.63 -0.40
C GLY A 122 12.52 6.47 -0.90
N CYS A 123 13.42 6.04 -0.01
CA CYS A 123 14.85 5.92 -0.32
C CYS A 123 15.42 4.50 -0.04
N GLY A 124 14.66 3.47 -0.40
CA GLY A 124 15.11 2.08 -0.42
C GLY A 124 15.81 1.61 0.86
N GLU A 125 17.02 1.07 0.73
CA GLU A 125 17.82 0.54 1.85
C GLU A 125 18.69 1.59 2.56
N ARG A 126 18.58 2.88 2.23
CA ARG A 126 19.38 3.93 2.87
C ARG A 126 19.13 3.93 4.38
N SER A 127 20.16 3.75 5.20
CA SER A 127 20.05 3.41 6.63
C SER A 127 19.01 4.24 7.40
N ASN A 128 19.11 5.57 7.35
CA ASN A 128 18.25 6.48 8.11
C ASN A 128 16.85 6.65 7.50
N GLU A 129 16.66 6.27 6.24
CA GLU A 129 15.43 6.47 5.47
C GLU A 129 14.66 5.16 5.21
N ARG A 130 15.32 4.00 5.36
CA ARG A 130 14.78 2.66 5.09
C ARG A 130 13.41 2.36 5.74
N PRO A 131 13.14 2.73 7.01
CA PRO A 131 11.84 2.45 7.61
C PRO A 131 10.79 3.52 7.30
N TYR A 132 11.11 4.51 6.45
CA TYR A 132 10.27 5.68 6.20
C TYR A 132 9.79 5.75 4.75
N VAL A 133 8.71 6.48 4.60
CA VAL A 133 8.07 6.81 3.33
C VAL A 133 8.25 8.32 3.10
N GLY A 134 8.68 8.72 1.92
CA GLY A 134 8.88 10.10 1.49
C GLY A 134 7.69 10.69 0.75
N VAL A 135 6.46 10.21 0.99
CA VAL A 135 5.26 10.67 0.27
C VAL A 135 4.45 11.66 1.10
N VAL A 136 4.05 12.77 0.48
CA VAL A 136 3.23 13.80 1.11
C VAL A 136 2.04 14.16 0.21
N ILE A 137 0.84 14.22 0.79
CA ILE A 137 -0.35 14.74 0.12
C ILE A 137 -0.67 16.13 0.67
N THR A 138 -0.87 17.07 -0.24
CA THR A 138 -1.15 18.47 0.06
C THR A 138 -2.41 18.96 -0.63
N THR A 139 -2.92 20.10 -0.16
CA THR A 139 -3.87 20.91 -0.94
C THR A 139 -3.20 21.46 -2.22
N SER A 140 -3.99 22.03 -3.13
CA SER A 140 -3.45 22.74 -4.30
C SER A 140 -2.53 23.93 -3.98
N ARG A 141 -2.48 24.39 -2.72
CA ARG A 141 -1.58 25.45 -2.23
C ARG A 141 -0.42 24.90 -1.38
N ASN A 142 -0.10 23.62 -1.51
CA ASN A 142 0.99 22.94 -0.79
C ASN A 142 0.85 22.85 0.74
N HIS A 143 -0.32 23.17 1.31
CA HIS A 143 -0.59 22.84 2.71
C HIS A 143 -0.68 21.33 2.90
N ILE A 144 0.15 20.77 3.78
CA ILE A 144 0.23 19.33 4.06
C ILE A 144 -1.05 18.84 4.73
N LEU A 145 -1.66 17.80 4.15
CA LEU A 145 -2.83 17.10 4.68
C LEU A 145 -2.45 15.74 5.25
N LEU A 146 -1.66 14.96 4.51
CA LEU A 146 -1.27 13.60 4.88
C LEU A 146 0.21 13.36 4.55
N PRO A 147 0.89 12.49 5.31
CA PRO A 147 0.45 11.96 6.59
C PRO A 147 0.40 13.05 7.69
N PRO A 148 -0.41 12.86 8.76
CA PRO A 148 -0.45 13.80 9.89
C PRO A 148 0.93 14.00 10.53
N ARG A 149 1.23 15.23 10.98
CA ARG A 149 2.56 15.65 11.49
C ARG A 149 3.23 14.69 12.48
N ARG A 150 2.46 13.96 13.30
CA ARG A 150 2.98 12.98 14.27
C ARG A 150 3.77 11.83 13.63
N PHE A 151 3.56 11.55 12.35
CA PHE A 151 4.25 10.49 11.64
C PHE A 151 5.55 10.97 10.98
N ASN A 152 5.80 12.28 10.94
CA ASN A 152 6.79 12.88 10.05
C ASN A 152 8.04 13.29 10.83
N ARG A 153 9.23 12.95 10.31
CA ARG A 153 10.49 13.64 10.61
C ARG A 153 10.39 15.07 10.07
N ARG A 154 11.00 16.03 10.78
CA ARG A 154 10.84 17.46 10.45
C ARG A 154 11.40 17.81 9.06
N ILE A 155 12.56 17.26 8.75
CA ILE A 155 13.36 17.52 7.54
C ILE A 155 13.00 16.47 6.47
N GLY A 156 12.87 16.88 5.20
CA GLY A 156 12.54 16.00 4.05
C GLY A 156 11.16 15.33 4.09
N LYS A 157 10.36 15.54 5.14
CA LYS A 157 9.00 14.99 5.34
C LYS A 157 8.90 13.45 5.30
N TRP A 158 9.99 12.78 5.63
CA TRP A 158 10.05 11.34 5.85
C TRP A 158 9.09 10.88 6.95
N SER A 159 8.25 9.88 6.67
CA SER A 159 7.17 9.49 7.58
C SER A 159 7.13 7.98 7.83
N LYS A 160 6.97 7.57 9.10
CA LYS A 160 6.82 6.16 9.46
C LYS A 160 5.34 5.81 9.41
N ILE A 161 4.94 5.06 8.39
CA ILE A 161 3.54 4.63 8.21
C ILE A 161 3.40 3.20 8.76
N PRO A 162 2.60 2.96 9.80
CA PRO A 162 2.47 1.62 10.38
C PRO A 162 2.05 0.58 9.35
N GLY A 163 2.81 -0.51 9.24
CA GLY A 163 2.56 -1.60 8.29
C GLY A 163 3.12 -1.40 6.88
N TYR A 164 3.75 -0.26 6.59
CA TYR A 164 4.24 0.06 5.25
C TYR A 164 5.72 0.48 5.25
N ASN A 165 6.38 0.27 4.12
CA ASN A 165 7.74 0.73 3.83
C ASN A 165 7.82 1.28 2.39
N SER A 166 9.01 1.68 1.96
CA SER A 166 9.23 2.30 0.64
C SER A 166 9.00 1.37 -0.55
N PHE A 167 8.90 0.05 -0.34
CA PHE A 167 8.66 -0.98 -1.36
C PHE A 167 7.28 -1.64 -1.25
N SER A 168 6.41 -1.19 -0.34
CA SER A 168 5.04 -1.72 -0.28
C SER A 168 4.32 -1.48 -1.61
N SER A 169 3.65 -2.49 -2.18
CA SER A 169 2.90 -2.34 -3.44
C SER A 169 1.76 -1.32 -3.35
N GLU A 170 1.25 -1.08 -2.15
CA GLU A 170 0.36 0.01 -1.83
C GLU A 170 0.70 0.63 -0.48
N ILE A 171 0.31 1.88 -0.26
CA ILE A 171 0.40 2.57 1.03
C ILE A 171 -0.92 3.24 1.38
N VAL A 172 -1.29 3.23 2.66
CA VAL A 172 -2.50 3.90 3.16
C VAL A 172 -2.12 5.02 4.13
N LEU A 173 -2.41 6.25 3.74
CA LEU A 173 -2.19 7.46 4.54
C LEU A 173 -3.50 7.84 5.24
N LYS A 174 -3.59 7.54 6.54
CA LYS A 174 -4.80 7.81 7.34
C LYS A 174 -4.81 9.25 7.87
N SER A 175 -5.97 9.89 7.78
CA SER A 175 -6.22 11.17 8.44
C SER A 175 -6.38 10.95 9.95
N SER A 176 -5.82 11.86 10.75
CA SER A 176 -6.06 11.88 12.19
C SER A 176 -7.41 12.50 12.57
N ARG A 177 -7.95 13.35 11.70
CA ARG A 177 -9.22 14.06 11.87
C ARG A 177 -9.87 14.16 10.49
N PRO A 178 -10.85 13.30 10.17
CA PRO A 178 -11.59 13.41 8.93
C PRO A 178 -12.18 14.80 8.76
N HIS A 179 -12.08 15.36 7.57
CA HIS A 179 -12.53 16.73 7.27
C HIS A 179 -13.28 16.77 5.95
N SER A 180 -14.23 17.69 5.84
CA SER A 180 -15.11 17.77 4.68
C SER A 180 -14.35 18.17 3.42
N ILE A 181 -14.53 17.40 2.35
CA ILE A 181 -14.07 17.70 1.01
C ILE A 181 -15.24 17.61 0.04
N TYR A 182 -15.27 18.49 -0.96
CA TYR A 182 -16.26 18.48 -2.03
C TYR A 182 -15.72 17.74 -3.25
N LYS A 183 -16.63 17.22 -4.09
CA LYS A 183 -16.29 16.57 -5.36
C LYS A 183 -15.49 17.54 -6.24
N GLY A 184 -14.40 17.06 -6.84
CA GLY A 184 -13.51 17.89 -7.66
C GLY A 184 -12.51 18.71 -6.86
N LYS A 185 -12.47 18.61 -5.52
CA LYS A 185 -11.39 19.22 -4.73
C LYS A 185 -10.04 18.64 -5.18
N GLY A 186 -9.15 19.50 -5.68
CA GLY A 186 -7.82 19.11 -6.14
C GLY A 186 -6.79 18.97 -5.02
N PHE A 187 -5.93 17.98 -5.17
CA PHE A 187 -4.82 17.64 -4.28
C PHE A 187 -3.53 17.44 -5.08
N ARG A 188 -2.39 17.51 -4.38
CA ARG A 188 -1.08 17.18 -4.93
C ARG A 188 -0.42 16.06 -4.14
N VAL A 189 0.24 15.13 -4.82
CA VAL A 189 1.11 14.11 -4.23
C VAL A 189 2.55 14.47 -4.56
N TRP A 190 3.39 14.51 -3.53
CA TRP A 190 4.76 14.97 -3.59
C TRP A 190 5.71 13.92 -3.06
N PHE A 191 6.95 13.95 -3.59
CA PHE A 191 8.10 13.50 -2.82
C PHE A 191 8.43 14.57 -1.77
N GLY A 192 8.70 14.15 -0.53
CA GLY A 192 8.78 15.03 0.62
C GLY A 192 9.91 16.05 0.54
N GLU A 193 11.06 15.63 0.01
CA GLU A 193 12.23 16.48 -0.20
C GLU A 193 12.00 17.52 -1.30
N ASP A 194 11.36 17.13 -2.41
CA ASP A 194 10.92 18.04 -3.48
C ASP A 194 9.96 19.11 -2.94
N LEU A 195 8.95 18.71 -2.16
CA LEU A 195 7.98 19.64 -1.57
C LEU A 195 8.62 20.76 -0.73
N VAL A 196 9.74 20.48 -0.06
CA VAL A 196 10.42 21.46 0.79
C VAL A 196 11.78 21.92 0.26
N ASN A 197 12.11 21.62 -1.00
CA ASN A 197 13.38 21.93 -1.63
C ASN A 197 14.59 21.51 -0.76
N TYR A 198 14.52 20.33 -0.13
CA TYR A 198 15.55 19.84 0.78
C TYR A 198 16.38 18.77 0.09
N THR A 199 17.68 19.03 -0.08
CA THR A 199 18.66 18.07 -0.65
C THR A 199 18.19 17.40 -1.95
N GLU A 200 17.43 18.07 -2.80
CA GLU A 200 16.88 17.42 -4.01
C GLU A 200 17.90 17.23 -5.14
N GLY A 201 19.13 17.73 -4.98
CA GLY A 201 20.17 17.70 -6.01
C GLY A 201 20.62 16.29 -6.38
N ASP A 202 20.69 15.38 -5.41
CA ASP A 202 21.01 13.97 -5.59
C ASP A 202 19.76 13.08 -5.74
N ASN A 203 18.57 13.67 -5.86
CA ASN A 203 17.34 12.94 -6.08
C ASN A 203 17.13 12.63 -7.58
N ALA A 204 16.42 11.55 -7.85
CA ALA A 204 16.00 11.20 -9.21
C ALA A 204 14.77 10.30 -9.25
N GLY A 205 14.31 10.06 -10.48
CA GLY A 205 13.24 9.12 -10.76
C GLY A 205 11.86 9.76 -10.78
N LYS A 206 10.90 8.93 -11.19
CA LYS A 206 9.48 9.23 -11.30
C LYS A 206 8.72 7.94 -11.07
N VAL A 207 7.71 8.01 -10.22
CA VAL A 207 6.82 6.90 -9.91
C VAL A 207 5.40 7.24 -10.32
N CYS A 208 4.67 6.26 -10.83
CA CYS A 208 3.28 6.39 -11.26
C CYS A 208 2.40 5.35 -10.54
N PHE A 209 1.20 5.78 -10.16
CA PHE A 209 0.33 5.03 -9.25
C PHE A 209 -1.15 5.41 -9.44
N ASP A 210 -2.02 4.55 -8.93
CA ASP A 210 -3.43 4.83 -8.75
C ASP A 210 -3.71 5.40 -7.35
N VAL A 211 -4.75 6.23 -7.26
CA VAL A 211 -5.16 6.92 -6.04
C VAL A 211 -6.59 6.51 -5.69
N TYR A 212 -6.80 6.10 -4.45
CA TYR A 212 -8.12 5.81 -3.91
C TYR A 212 -8.37 6.62 -2.64
N ILE A 213 -9.59 7.10 -2.47
CA ILE A 213 -10.01 7.87 -1.30
C ILE A 213 -11.05 7.07 -0.52
N LEU A 214 -10.86 7.01 0.80
CA LEU A 214 -11.86 6.52 1.73
C LEU A 214 -12.59 7.71 2.37
N PHE A 215 -13.90 7.69 2.26
CA PHE A 215 -14.80 8.61 2.93
C PHE A 215 -15.49 7.93 4.12
N VAL A 216 -15.83 8.72 5.14
CA VAL A 216 -16.65 8.32 6.30
C VAL A 216 -17.74 9.35 6.57
#